data_AF-B2KEM5-F1
#
_entry.id   AF-B2KEM5-F1
#
_cell.length_a   1.000
_cell.length_b   1.000
_cell.length_c   1.000
_cell.angle_alpha   90.00
_cell.angle_beta   90.00
_cell.angle_gamma   90.00
#
_symmetry.space_group_name_H-M   'P 1'
#
loop_
_entity.id
_entity.type
_entity.pdbx_description
1 polymer ?
#
loop_
_entity_poly.entity_id
_entity_poly.type
_entity_poly.pdbx_seq_one_letter_code
_entity_poly.pdbx_strand_id
1 'polypeptide(L)'
;MKKGFTLIELLVVVLIIGILAAIALPQYNKAVEKSRAAEAFIMVKAIKDARDRYFLATGKMPSTFDELDIDIPGAACSSPPHNPKDCKATKMYMYGLFDTAVSGYRVSVPGFEIAYYDNNSSFVNLRGHFVCGVGAGIENRDRYLSVCKSISGKSSPTFTNANGDHFVF
;
A
#
# COMPACT_ATOMS: atom_id res chain seq x y z
N MET A 1 53.56 1.15 -25.97
CA MET A 1 53.05 -0.07 -25.30
C MET A 1 51.82 0.32 -24.49
N LYS A 2 50.62 -0.20 -24.81
CA LYS A 2 49.41 0.09 -24.03
C LYS A 2 49.48 -0.71 -22.72
N LYS A 3 49.47 -0.04 -21.57
CA LYS A 3 49.32 -0.70 -20.26
C LYS A 3 47.95 -1.37 -20.22
N GLY A 4 47.93 -2.71 -20.24
CA GLY A 4 46.71 -3.49 -20.03
C GLY A 4 46.37 -3.55 -18.54
N PHE A 5 45.07 -3.58 -18.24
CA PHE A 5 44.57 -3.86 -16.89
C PHE A 5 45.01 -5.25 -16.43
N THR A 6 45.39 -5.40 -15.17
CA THR A 6 45.75 -6.72 -14.64
C THR A 6 44.49 -7.51 -14.27
N LEU A 7 44.52 -8.84 -14.44
CA LEU A 7 43.41 -9.71 -14.03
C LEU A 7 43.13 -9.63 -12.53
N ILE A 8 44.17 -9.40 -11.72
CA ILE A 8 44.05 -9.26 -10.27
C ILE A 8 43.36 -7.95 -9.87
N GLU A 9 43.64 -6.84 -10.57
CA GLU A 9 42.91 -5.58 -10.34
C GLU A 9 41.41 -5.76 -10.61
N LEU A 10 41.05 -6.45 -11.68
CA LEU A 10 39.65 -6.71 -12.00
C LEU A 10 38.97 -7.61 -10.95
N LEU A 11 39.69 -8.63 -10.44
CA LEU A 11 39.16 -9.53 -9.41
C LEU A 11 38.86 -8.80 -8.09
N VAL A 12 39.76 -7.95 -7.62
CA VAL A 12 39.55 -7.18 -6.38
C VAL A 12 38.39 -6.21 -6.54
N VAL A 13 38.25 -5.57 -7.70
CA VAL A 13 37.13 -4.64 -7.98
C VAL A 13 35.79 -5.36 -7.94
N VAL A 14 35.67 -6.51 -8.61
CA VAL A 14 34.41 -7.29 -8.60
C VAL A 14 34.09 -7.81 -7.19
N LEU A 15 35.10 -8.19 -6.41
CA LEU A 15 34.93 -8.59 -5.01
C LEU A 15 34.35 -7.45 -4.16
N ILE A 16 34.90 -6.24 -4.27
CA ILE A 16 34.41 -5.07 -3.53
C ILE A 16 32.97 -4.72 -3.96
N ILE A 17 32.68 -4.71 -5.26
CA ILE A 17 31.32 -4.45 -5.78
C ILE A 17 30.33 -5.50 -5.25
N GLY A 18 30.73 -6.77 -5.17
CA GLY A 18 29.91 -7.85 -4.63
C GLY A 18 29.50 -7.62 -3.16
N ILE A 19 30.45 -7.18 -2.32
CA ILE A 19 30.17 -6.86 -0.90
C ILE A 19 29.22 -5.68 -0.78
N LEU A 20 29.46 -4.61 -1.53
CA LEU A 20 28.60 -3.41 -1.51
C LEU A 20 27.18 -3.75 -1.98
N ALA A 21 27.04 -4.55 -3.04
CA ALA A 21 25.74 -4.94 -3.58
C ALA A 21 24.92 -5.79 -2.59
N ALA A 22 25.56 -6.70 -1.85
CA ALA A 22 24.91 -7.55 -0.86
C ALA A 22 24.23 -6.75 0.27
N ILE A 23 24.84 -5.64 0.70
CA ILE A 23 24.29 -4.75 1.73
C ILE A 23 23.27 -3.78 1.14
N ALA A 24 23.54 -3.24 -0.05
CA ALA A 24 22.71 -2.22 -0.67
C ALA A 24 21.33 -2.72 -1.13
N LEU A 25 21.24 -3.94 -1.68
CA LEU A 25 19.99 -4.48 -2.23
C LEU A 25 18.83 -4.59 -1.21
N PRO A 26 18.99 -5.19 -0.01
CA PRO A 26 17.90 -5.27 0.96
C PRO A 26 17.45 -3.88 1.45
N GLN A 27 18.39 -2.95 1.63
CA GLN A 27 18.10 -1.57 2.02
C GLN A 27 17.32 -0.82 0.93
N TYR A 28 17.75 -0.97 -0.33
CA TYR A 28 17.08 -0.37 -1.48
C TYR A 28 15.64 -0.87 -1.60
N ASN A 29 15.41 -2.18 -1.50
CA ASN A 29 14.06 -2.75 -1.55
C ASN A 29 13.16 -2.18 -0.44
N LYS A 30 13.67 -2.06 0.80
CA LYS A 30 12.91 -1.47 1.91
C LYS A 30 12.55 0.00 1.64
N ALA A 31 13.47 0.77 1.05
CA ALA A 31 13.23 2.17 0.70
C ALA A 31 12.14 2.30 -0.38
N VAL A 32 12.17 1.45 -1.40
CA VAL A 32 11.15 1.39 -2.47
C VAL A 32 9.78 1.05 -1.89
N GLU A 33 9.67 0.02 -1.05
CA GLU A 33 8.39 -0.35 -0.43
C GLU A 33 7.84 0.77 0.47
N LYS A 34 8.72 1.48 1.21
CA LYS A 34 8.30 2.64 2.00
C LYS A 34 7.78 3.78 1.13
N SER A 35 8.42 4.03 -0.02
CA SER A 35 7.96 5.03 -0.97
C SER A 35 6.57 4.70 -1.52
N ARG A 36 6.34 3.43 -1.90
CA ARG A 36 5.02 2.97 -2.36
C ARG A 36 3.95 3.09 -1.27
N ALA A 37 4.32 2.82 -0.02
CA ALA A 37 3.38 2.94 1.08
C ALA A 37 2.99 4.40 1.34
N ALA A 38 3.94 5.34 1.23
CA ALA A 38 3.67 6.77 1.31
C ALA A 38 2.76 7.24 0.16
N GLU A 39 3.02 6.79 -1.08
CA GLU A 39 2.19 7.09 -2.24
C GLU A 39 0.75 6.56 -2.05
N ALA A 40 0.61 5.30 -1.65
CA ALA A 40 -0.69 4.68 -1.37
C ALA A 40 -1.44 5.44 -0.27
N PHE A 41 -0.75 5.89 0.78
CA PHE A 41 -1.36 6.67 1.86
C PHE A 41 -1.90 8.03 1.36
N ILE A 42 -1.13 8.73 0.51
CA ILE A 42 -1.57 9.99 -0.10
C ILE A 42 -2.82 9.76 -0.97
N MET A 43 -2.84 8.68 -1.76
CA MET A 43 -3.98 8.34 -2.61
C MET A 43 -5.23 8.00 -1.80
N VAL A 44 -5.10 7.18 -0.75
CA VAL A 44 -6.21 6.84 0.16
C VAL A 44 -6.77 8.13 0.80
N LYS A 45 -5.91 9.05 1.23
CA LYS A 45 -6.35 10.35 1.75
C LYS A 45 -7.07 11.19 0.69
N ALA A 46 -6.58 11.21 -0.55
CA ALA A 46 -7.26 11.93 -1.63
C ALA A 46 -8.67 11.37 -1.91
N ILE A 47 -8.83 10.04 -1.87
CA ILE A 47 -10.13 9.37 -1.98
C ILE A 47 -11.06 9.78 -0.83
N LYS A 48 -10.54 9.84 0.40
CA LYS A 48 -11.28 10.36 1.56
C LYS A 48 -11.86 11.74 1.30
N ASP A 49 -10.99 12.66 0.92
CA ASP A 49 -11.31 14.07 0.79
C ASP A 49 -12.32 14.28 -0.36
N ALA A 50 -12.15 13.55 -1.47
CA ALA A 50 -13.10 13.53 -2.58
C ALA A 50 -14.48 13.01 -2.14
N ARG A 51 -14.49 11.91 -1.39
CA ARG A 51 -15.72 11.33 -0.86
C ARG A 51 -16.41 12.28 0.11
N ASP A 52 -15.67 12.88 1.04
CA ASP A 52 -16.20 13.85 2.01
C ASP A 52 -16.86 15.02 1.27
N ARG A 53 -16.25 15.52 0.19
CA ARG A 53 -16.83 16.54 -0.70
C ARG A 53 -18.11 16.07 -1.39
N TYR A 54 -18.13 14.86 -1.96
CA TYR A 54 -19.33 14.31 -2.60
C TYR A 54 -20.49 14.14 -1.62
N PHE A 55 -20.21 13.66 -0.41
CA PHE A 55 -21.21 13.50 0.64
C PHE A 55 -21.78 14.85 1.09
N LEU A 56 -20.94 15.88 1.23
CA LEU A 56 -21.38 17.24 1.55
C LEU A 56 -22.25 17.85 0.45
N ALA A 57 -22.01 17.51 -0.82
CA ALA A 57 -22.77 18.03 -1.95
C ALA A 57 -24.11 17.30 -2.18
N THR A 58 -24.15 15.98 -1.99
CA THR A 58 -25.30 15.15 -2.39
C THR A 58 -26.07 14.54 -1.22
N GLY A 59 -25.48 14.52 -0.02
CA GLY A 59 -26.00 13.81 1.15
C GLY A 59 -25.91 12.28 1.04
N LYS A 60 -25.25 11.75 0.00
CA LYS A 60 -25.14 10.31 -0.28
C LYS A 60 -23.69 9.86 -0.31
N MET A 61 -23.45 8.60 0.07
CA MET A 61 -22.12 7.98 -0.09
C MET A 61 -21.94 7.55 -1.55
N PRO A 62 -20.73 7.71 -2.13
CA PRO A 62 -20.45 7.23 -3.47
C PRO A 62 -20.34 5.71 -3.46
N SER A 63 -20.88 5.09 -4.50
CA SER A 63 -20.81 3.66 -4.79
C SER A 63 -19.76 3.35 -5.87
N THR A 64 -19.33 4.37 -6.62
CA THR A 64 -18.37 4.22 -7.72
C THR A 64 -17.35 5.35 -7.77
N PHE A 65 -16.19 5.09 -8.38
CA PHE A 65 -15.17 6.14 -8.56
C PHE A 65 -15.61 7.24 -9.54
N ASP A 66 -16.55 6.96 -10.44
CA ASP A 66 -17.07 7.93 -11.41
C ASP A 66 -17.89 9.06 -10.74
N GLU A 67 -18.33 8.86 -9.50
CA GLU A 67 -19.07 9.87 -8.70
C GLU A 67 -18.13 10.82 -7.96
N LEU A 68 -16.83 10.49 -7.85
CA LEU A 68 -15.86 11.31 -7.16
C LEU A 68 -15.27 12.37 -8.10
N ASP A 69 -14.89 13.50 -7.52
CA ASP A 69 -14.24 14.62 -8.23
C ASP A 69 -12.72 14.44 -8.38
N ILE A 70 -12.25 13.19 -8.38
CA ILE A 70 -10.84 12.84 -8.54
C ILE A 70 -10.66 11.85 -9.68
N ASP A 71 -9.56 12.01 -10.41
CA ASP A 71 -9.11 11.02 -11.38
C ASP A 71 -8.14 10.06 -10.70
N ILE A 72 -8.43 8.77 -10.80
CA ILE A 72 -7.57 7.70 -10.27
C ILE A 72 -6.96 6.96 -11.45
N PRO A 73 -5.61 6.90 -11.54
CA PRO A 73 -4.96 6.20 -12.63
C PRO A 73 -5.27 4.70 -12.57
N GLY A 74 -5.60 4.11 -13.71
CA GLY A 74 -5.78 2.68 -13.85
C GLY A 74 -7.00 2.27 -14.67
N ALA A 75 -7.01 1.01 -15.09
CA ALA A 75 -8.17 0.41 -15.74
C ALA A 75 -9.17 -0.07 -14.68
N ALA A 76 -10.43 -0.26 -15.08
CA ALA A 76 -11.42 -0.91 -14.23
C ALA A 76 -10.97 -2.33 -13.83
N CYS A 77 -11.18 -2.72 -12.57
CA CYS A 77 -10.93 -4.09 -12.12
C CYS A 77 -12.08 -5.01 -12.53
N SER A 78 -11.81 -6.22 -13.04
CA SER A 78 -12.87 -7.17 -13.40
C SER A 78 -12.97 -8.36 -12.42
N SER A 79 -12.59 -8.19 -11.15
CA SER A 79 -12.52 -9.27 -10.16
C SER A 79 -13.77 -9.33 -9.27
N PRO A 80 -14.51 -10.47 -9.22
CA PRO A 80 -15.56 -10.67 -8.22
C PRO A 80 -14.98 -10.55 -6.79
N PRO A 81 -15.67 -9.93 -5.81
CA PRO A 81 -17.05 -9.42 -5.83
C PRO A 81 -17.20 -7.93 -6.24
N HIS A 82 -16.17 -7.30 -6.79
CA HIS A 82 -16.16 -5.86 -7.09
C HIS A 82 -16.91 -5.55 -8.38
N ASN A 83 -17.68 -4.45 -8.37
CA ASN A 83 -18.19 -3.84 -9.59
C ASN A 83 -17.02 -3.16 -10.32
N PRO A 84 -16.83 -3.31 -11.64
CA PRO A 84 -15.73 -2.65 -12.35
C PRO A 84 -15.65 -1.13 -12.18
N LYS A 85 -16.74 -0.48 -11.75
CA LYS A 85 -16.78 0.95 -11.45
C LYS A 85 -16.35 1.33 -10.03
N ASP A 86 -16.39 0.39 -9.09
CA ASP A 86 -15.97 0.59 -7.70
C ASP A 86 -14.47 0.31 -7.47
N CYS A 87 -13.77 -0.15 -8.52
CA CYS A 87 -12.38 -0.55 -8.44
C CYS A 87 -11.57 -0.06 -9.66
N LYS A 88 -10.36 0.44 -9.41
CA LYS A 88 -9.36 0.76 -10.44
C LYS A 88 -8.07 0.00 -10.16
N ALA A 89 -7.39 -0.50 -11.19
CA ALA A 89 -6.14 -1.21 -11.06
C ALA A 89 -5.11 -0.73 -12.09
N THR A 90 -3.89 -0.53 -11.63
CA THR A 90 -2.68 -0.40 -12.44
C THR A 90 -1.83 -1.66 -12.30
N LYS A 91 -0.62 -1.64 -12.87
CA LYS A 91 0.34 -2.72 -12.68
C LYS A 91 0.82 -2.86 -11.22
N MET A 92 0.78 -1.78 -10.42
CA MET A 92 1.29 -1.75 -9.04
C MET A 92 0.25 -1.49 -7.97
N TYR A 93 -0.86 -0.84 -8.30
CA TYR A 93 -1.84 -0.38 -7.33
C TYR A 93 -3.23 -0.87 -7.70
N MET A 94 -4.00 -1.31 -6.71
CA MET A 94 -5.42 -1.59 -6.86
C MET A 94 -6.20 -0.75 -5.86
N TYR A 95 -7.04 0.14 -6.36
CA TYR A 95 -7.92 1.02 -5.61
C TYR A 95 -9.31 0.40 -5.56
N GLY A 96 -9.98 0.41 -4.42
CA GLY A 96 -11.34 -0.11 -4.30
C GLY A 96 -12.19 0.68 -3.31
N LEU A 97 -13.44 0.90 -3.66
CA LEU A 97 -14.51 1.32 -2.75
C LEU A 97 -15.21 0.07 -2.21
N PHE A 98 -15.64 0.10 -0.95
CA PHE A 98 -16.39 -1.00 -0.35
C PHE A 98 -17.88 -0.62 -0.29
N ASP A 99 -18.73 -1.32 -1.04
CA ASP A 99 -20.16 -0.99 -1.21
C ASP A 99 -21.13 -1.87 -0.40
N THR A 100 -20.66 -2.83 0.40
CA THR A 100 -21.59 -3.69 1.16
C THR A 100 -21.16 -3.82 2.62
N ALA A 101 -21.98 -3.27 3.52
CA ALA A 101 -21.84 -3.25 4.98
C ALA A 101 -20.66 -2.45 5.57
N VAL A 102 -19.60 -2.19 4.82
CA VAL A 102 -18.41 -1.48 5.31
C VAL A 102 -18.14 -0.28 4.41
N SER A 103 -18.66 0.90 4.74
CA SER A 103 -18.37 2.13 3.99
C SER A 103 -16.89 2.47 4.16
N GLY A 104 -16.09 2.26 3.14
CA GLY A 104 -14.65 2.51 3.21
C GLY A 104 -13.99 2.43 1.85
N TYR A 105 -12.68 2.63 1.83
CA TYR A 105 -11.89 2.54 0.61
C TYR A 105 -10.49 2.03 0.94
N ARG A 106 -9.86 1.43 -0.07
CA ARG A 106 -8.53 0.83 0.06
C ARG A 106 -7.65 1.09 -1.16
N VAL A 107 -6.35 1.04 -0.90
CA VAL A 107 -5.30 0.89 -1.92
C VAL A 107 -4.45 -0.32 -1.54
N SER A 108 -4.48 -1.32 -2.40
CA SER A 108 -3.63 -2.50 -2.31
C SER A 108 -2.35 -2.28 -3.11
N VAL A 109 -1.24 -2.61 -2.49
CA VAL A 109 0.12 -2.59 -3.04
C VAL A 109 0.66 -4.02 -2.93
N PRO A 110 1.59 -4.47 -3.78
CA PRO A 110 2.25 -5.75 -3.57
C PRO A 110 2.79 -5.91 -2.15
N GLY A 111 2.19 -6.84 -1.39
CA GLY A 111 2.61 -7.22 -0.04
C GLY A 111 1.98 -6.46 1.12
N PHE A 112 1.24 -5.36 0.91
CA PHE A 112 0.49 -4.68 1.97
C PHE A 112 -0.67 -3.86 1.40
N GLU A 113 -1.60 -3.44 2.25
CA GLU A 113 -2.72 -2.59 1.86
C GLU A 113 -2.88 -1.44 2.83
N ILE A 114 -3.41 -0.32 2.35
CA ILE A 114 -3.83 0.80 3.17
C ILE A 114 -5.33 1.01 2.96
N ALA A 115 -6.10 1.02 4.03
CA ALA A 115 -7.54 1.15 4.01
C ALA A 115 -8.01 2.24 4.98
N TYR A 116 -9.19 2.77 4.73
CA TYR A 116 -9.91 3.62 5.67
C TYR A 116 -11.35 3.12 5.79
N TYR A 117 -11.85 3.16 7.02
CA TYR A 117 -13.18 2.65 7.36
C TYR A 117 -14.02 3.77 7.97
N ASP A 118 -15.17 4.09 7.37
CA ASP A 118 -16.12 5.11 7.85
C ASP A 118 -17.11 4.60 8.88
N ASN A 119 -17.38 3.31 8.83
CA ASN A 119 -18.22 2.62 9.77
C ASN A 119 -17.43 1.52 10.46
N ASN A 120 -18.03 0.97 11.51
CA ASN A 120 -17.46 -0.19 12.15
C ASN A 120 -17.64 -1.37 11.20
N SER A 121 -16.54 -1.86 10.62
CA SER A 121 -16.59 -3.10 9.87
C SER A 121 -16.90 -4.25 10.83
N SER A 122 -17.59 -5.30 10.37
CA SER A 122 -17.89 -6.49 11.20
C SER A 122 -16.64 -7.20 11.74
N PHE A 123 -15.45 -6.79 11.30
CA PHE A 123 -14.16 -7.37 11.66
C PHE A 123 -13.36 -6.51 12.65
N VAL A 124 -13.60 -5.19 12.78
CA VAL A 124 -12.76 -4.29 13.61
C VAL A 124 -13.35 -2.88 13.82
N ASN A 125 -13.28 -2.36 15.06
CA ASN A 125 -13.67 -1.00 15.48
C ASN A 125 -12.67 0.08 15.06
N LEU A 126 -12.58 0.28 13.74
CA LEU A 126 -11.62 1.17 13.07
C LEU A 126 -12.27 2.40 12.45
N ARG A 127 -13.48 2.73 12.91
CA ARG A 127 -14.25 3.86 12.39
C ARG A 127 -13.43 5.16 12.49
N GLY A 128 -13.26 5.81 11.35
CA GLY A 128 -12.60 7.11 11.27
C GLY A 128 -11.07 7.04 11.19
N HIS A 129 -10.48 5.85 11.10
CA HIS A 129 -9.03 5.67 11.08
C HIS A 129 -8.51 5.09 9.77
N PHE A 130 -7.29 5.49 9.40
CA PHE A 130 -6.50 4.81 8.37
C PHE A 130 -5.80 3.59 8.97
N VAL A 131 -5.69 2.55 8.16
CA VAL A 131 -5.20 1.23 8.55
C VAL A 131 -4.21 0.73 7.51
N CYS A 132 -3.04 0.26 7.92
CA CYS A 132 -2.09 -0.46 7.07
C CYS A 132 -2.10 -1.94 7.44
N GLY A 133 -2.44 -2.82 6.51
CA GLY A 133 -2.51 -4.26 6.72
C GLY A 133 -1.53 -5.03 5.86
N VAL A 134 -1.18 -6.24 6.28
CA VAL A 134 -0.46 -7.22 5.44
C VAL A 134 -1.31 -8.48 5.34
N GLY A 135 -1.56 -8.94 4.10
CA GLY A 135 -2.37 -10.13 3.87
C GLY A 135 -1.78 -11.40 4.47
N ALA A 136 -2.65 -12.35 4.82
CA ALA A 136 -2.23 -13.67 5.29
C ALA A 136 -1.52 -14.45 4.15
N GLY A 137 -0.40 -15.10 4.47
CA GLY A 137 0.34 -15.92 3.50
C GLY A 137 1.33 -15.17 2.59
N ILE A 138 1.56 -13.87 2.82
CA ILE A 138 2.58 -13.08 2.10
C ILE A 138 4.00 -13.50 2.52
N GLU A 139 4.85 -13.82 1.54
CA GLU A 139 6.27 -14.04 1.76
C GLU A 139 6.96 -12.75 2.26
N ASN A 140 7.93 -12.87 3.16
CA ASN A 140 8.60 -11.72 3.79
C ASN A 140 7.65 -10.77 4.53
N ARG A 141 6.60 -11.31 5.16
CA ARG A 141 5.60 -10.55 5.94
C ARG A 141 6.22 -9.53 6.89
N ASP A 142 7.25 -9.91 7.65
CA ASP A 142 7.89 -9.03 8.63
C ASP A 142 8.50 -7.77 8.00
N ARG A 143 8.95 -7.87 6.74
CA ARG A 143 9.44 -6.72 5.98
C ARG A 143 8.32 -5.71 5.75
N TYR A 144 7.18 -6.15 5.22
CA TYR A 144 6.03 -5.28 4.98
C TYR A 144 5.40 -4.76 6.28
N LEU A 145 5.40 -5.59 7.33
CA LEU A 145 5.00 -5.18 8.67
C LEU A 145 5.87 -4.03 9.19
N SER A 146 7.19 -4.09 8.95
CA SER A 146 8.11 -3.01 9.33
C SER A 146 7.85 -1.72 8.55
N VAL A 147 7.37 -1.81 7.30
CA VAL A 147 6.96 -0.66 6.50
C VAL A 147 5.73 -0.01 7.11
N CYS A 148 4.66 -0.79 7.35
CA CYS A 148 3.43 -0.30 8.00
C CYS A 148 3.71 0.38 9.35
N LYS A 149 4.56 -0.22 10.19
CA LYS A 149 5.00 0.40 11.47
C LYS A 149 5.71 1.73 11.27
N SER A 150 6.56 1.82 10.25
CA SER A 150 7.36 3.04 9.99
C SER A 150 6.52 4.23 9.50
N ILE A 151 5.35 3.96 8.90
CA ILE A 151 4.45 4.99 8.38
C ILE A 151 3.31 5.32 9.35
N SER A 152 2.87 4.38 10.18
CA SER A 152 1.83 4.62 11.20
C SER A 152 2.34 5.37 12.43
N GLY A 153 3.65 5.38 12.67
CA GLY A 153 4.24 6.08 13.82
C GLY A 153 3.87 5.49 15.18
N LYS A 154 3.12 4.39 15.24
CA LYS A 154 2.71 3.72 16.48
C LYS A 154 3.53 2.46 16.74
N SER A 155 3.97 2.30 17.99
CA SER A 155 4.68 1.13 18.48
C SER A 155 3.77 -0.09 18.72
N SER A 156 2.46 0.13 18.87
CA SER A 156 1.47 -0.92 19.16
C SER A 156 0.34 -0.94 18.13
N PRO A 157 0.12 -2.06 17.41
CA PRO A 157 -1.00 -2.22 16.49
C PRO A 157 -2.32 -2.28 17.26
N THR A 158 -3.37 -1.59 16.77
CA THR A 158 -4.73 -1.75 17.30
C THR A 158 -5.39 -2.91 16.56
N PHE A 159 -5.36 -4.09 17.22
CA PHE A 159 -6.08 -5.38 17.04
C PHE A 159 -6.47 -5.85 15.61
N THR A 160 -6.25 -7.12 15.23
CA THR A 160 -6.63 -8.35 15.96
C THR A 160 -5.69 -9.50 15.59
N ASN A 161 -5.30 -10.34 16.54
CA ASN A 161 -4.68 -11.63 16.20
C ASN A 161 -5.77 -12.60 15.66
N ALA A 162 -5.47 -13.75 15.03
CA ALA A 162 -4.15 -14.33 14.74
C ALA A 162 -3.96 -14.47 13.22
N ASN A 163 -2.99 -13.72 12.69
CA ASN A 163 -2.49 -13.66 11.31
C ASN A 163 -3.13 -12.64 10.34
N GLY A 164 -3.95 -11.70 10.82
CA GLY A 164 -4.45 -10.55 10.05
C GLY A 164 -4.03 -9.21 10.71
N ASP A 165 -2.73 -8.93 10.72
CA ASP A 165 -2.16 -7.80 11.46
C ASP A 165 -2.41 -6.46 10.73
N HIS A 166 -3.03 -5.52 11.43
CA HIS A 166 -3.37 -4.17 10.95
C HIS A 166 -2.79 -3.09 11.87
N PHE A 167 -2.23 -2.02 11.29
CA PHE A 167 -1.68 -0.85 12.01
C PHE A 167 -2.53 0.37 11.76
N VAL A 168 -2.90 1.06 12.83
CA VAL A 168 -3.72 2.26 12.75
C VAL A 168 -2.81 3.48 12.79
N PHE A 169 -2.94 4.37 11.81
CA PHE A 169 -2.21 5.65 11.79
C PHE A 169 -2.72 6.60 12.88
#